data_AF-A0A7X4HP83-F1
#
_entry.id   AF-A0A7X4HP83-F1
#
_cell.length_a   1.000
_cell.length_b   1.000
_cell.length_c   1.000
_cell.angle_alpha   90.00
_cell.angle_beta   90.00
_cell.angle_gamma   90.00
#
_symmetry.space_group_name_H-M   'P 1'
#
loop_
_entity.id
_entity.type
_entity.pdbx_description
1 polymer ?
#
loop_
_entity_poly.entity_id
_entity_poly.type
_entity_poly.pdbx_seq_one_letter_code
_entity_poly.pdbx_strand_id
1 'polypeptide(L)'
;MKLSRVLGSVGVVSAAALALVACGKSSNNNAGAKDAKKFKETTPVKAVKKGGTLSYAEETDTPFTGIFNNELSTSAIDSDVAQFGNESLFDVDDSYKINSKGPATFK
;
A
#
# COMPACT_ATOMS: atom_id res chain seq x y z
N MET A 1 -45.13 -21.23 31.17
CA MET A 1 -43.89 -20.41 31.09
C MET A 1 -43.24 -20.62 29.73
N LYS A 2 -42.63 -19.57 29.14
CA LYS A 2 -41.73 -19.57 27.95
C LYS A 2 -42.30 -19.19 26.56
N LEU A 3 -43.20 -18.22 26.44
CA LEU A 3 -43.49 -17.58 25.13
C LEU A 3 -43.08 -16.10 25.02
N SER A 4 -42.61 -15.49 26.11
CA SER A 4 -42.27 -14.06 26.18
C SER A 4 -40.80 -13.73 25.87
N ARG A 5 -39.98 -14.69 25.45
CA ARG A 5 -38.52 -14.50 25.26
C ARG A 5 -38.03 -14.46 23.81
N VAL A 6 -38.92 -14.57 22.82
CA VAL A 6 -38.50 -14.69 21.40
C VAL A 6 -38.61 -13.37 20.62
N LEU A 7 -39.25 -12.33 21.16
CA LEU A 7 -39.34 -11.02 20.47
C LEU A 7 -38.12 -10.10 20.70
N GLY A 8 -37.16 -10.47 21.55
CA GLY A 8 -35.99 -9.64 21.87
C GLY A 8 -34.84 -9.70 20.86
N SER A 9 -34.82 -10.67 19.95
CA SER A 9 -33.65 -10.96 19.10
C SER A 9 -33.76 -10.53 17.64
N VAL A 10 -34.93 -10.07 17.17
CA VAL A 10 -35.10 -9.62 15.76
C VAL A 10 -34.82 -8.12 15.57
N GLY A 11 -34.93 -7.31 16.63
CA GLY A 11 -34.69 -5.87 16.57
C GLY A 11 -33.20 -5.49 16.39
N VAL A 12 -32.28 -6.31 16.92
CA VAL A 12 -30.84 -6.00 16.90
C VAL A 12 -30.22 -6.21 15.51
N VAL A 13 -30.71 -7.20 14.74
CA VAL A 13 -30.17 -7.52 13.40
C VAL A 13 -30.55 -6.46 12.37
N SER A 14 -31.70 -5.80 12.53
CA SER A 14 -32.18 -4.77 11.60
C SER A 14 -31.44 -3.43 11.78
N ALA A 15 -30.91 -3.15 12.97
CA ALA A 15 -30.13 -1.94 13.24
C ALA A 15 -28.72 -1.98 12.63
N ALA A 16 -28.11 -3.17 12.56
CA ALA A 16 -26.77 -3.35 11.97
C ALA A 16 -26.76 -3.14 10.44
N ALA A 17 -27.85 -3.49 9.74
CA ALA A 17 -27.97 -3.28 8.30
C ALA A 17 -28.08 -1.79 7.92
N LEU A 18 -28.77 -0.98 8.73
CA LEU A 18 -28.92 0.46 8.49
C LEU A 18 -27.62 1.24 8.73
N ALA A 19 -26.77 0.78 9.64
CA ALA A 19 -25.44 1.35 9.85
C ALA A 19 -24.51 1.16 8.64
N LEU A 20 -24.63 0.05 7.91
CA LEU A 20 -23.82 -0.20 6.70
C LEU A 20 -24.24 0.68 5.51
N VAL A 21 -25.54 0.98 5.35
CA VAL A 21 -26.03 1.78 4.21
C VAL A 21 -25.70 3.27 4.35
N ALA A 22 -25.46 3.76 5.57
CA ALA A 22 -25.02 5.14 5.82
C ALA A 22 -23.57 5.41 5.37
N CYS A 23 -22.73 4.39 5.25
CA CYS A 23 -21.40 4.51 4.64
C CYS A 23 -21.41 4.35 3.10
N GLY A 24 -22.56 4.01 2.50
CA GLY A 24 -22.67 3.73 1.07
C GLY A 24 -22.90 4.95 0.17
N LYS A 25 -23.03 6.17 0.74
CA LYS A 25 -23.29 7.38 -0.04
C LYS A 25 -22.41 8.56 0.40
N SER A 26 -21.11 8.41 0.20
CA SER A 26 -20.23 9.57 0.06
C SER A 26 -20.05 9.83 -1.43
N SER A 27 -20.62 10.94 -1.90
CA SER A 27 -20.27 11.51 -3.21
C SER A 27 -18.80 11.88 -3.15
N ASN A 28 -17.95 10.96 -3.61
CA ASN A 28 -16.52 11.12 -3.54
C ASN A 28 -16.07 12.17 -4.58
N ASN A 29 -16.08 13.44 -4.17
CA ASN A 29 -15.42 14.51 -4.91
C ASN A 29 -13.91 14.34 -4.74
N ASN A 30 -13.39 13.37 -5.46
CA ASN A 30 -11.99 12.99 -5.58
C ASN A 30 -11.25 14.03 -6.45
N ALA A 31 -11.17 15.28 -5.98
CA ALA A 31 -10.46 16.36 -6.68
C ALA A 31 -8.98 16.01 -6.88
N GLY A 32 -8.34 15.38 -5.88
CA GLY A 32 -6.95 14.90 -5.96
C GLY A 32 -6.74 13.71 -6.90
N ALA A 33 -7.77 12.89 -7.17
CA ALA A 33 -7.63 11.74 -8.07
C ALA A 33 -7.35 12.12 -9.52
N LYS A 34 -7.59 13.38 -9.92
CA LYS A 34 -7.21 13.87 -11.25
C LYS A 34 -5.73 14.25 -11.35
N ASP A 35 -5.12 14.67 -10.24
CA ASP A 35 -3.70 15.00 -10.18
C ASP A 35 -2.84 13.74 -9.93
N ALA A 36 -3.29 12.82 -9.07
CA ALA A 36 -2.66 11.50 -8.90
C ALA A 36 -2.62 10.69 -10.23
N LYS A 37 -3.64 10.84 -11.09
CA LYS A 37 -3.67 10.25 -12.45
C LYS A 37 -2.56 10.74 -13.39
N LYS A 38 -1.83 11.80 -13.03
CA LYS A 38 -0.71 12.30 -13.85
C LYS A 38 0.53 11.40 -13.73
N PHE A 39 0.63 10.61 -12.67
CA PHE A 39 1.67 9.60 -12.52
C PHE A 39 1.11 8.23 -12.88
N LYS A 40 1.73 7.60 -13.89
CA LYS A 40 1.41 6.21 -14.21
C LYS A 40 2.02 5.34 -13.12
N GLU A 41 1.19 4.54 -12.45
CA GLU A 41 1.59 3.60 -11.39
C GLU A 41 2.59 2.55 -11.89
N THR A 42 2.58 2.24 -13.19
CA THR A 42 3.50 1.29 -13.81
C THR A 42 4.26 1.91 -14.98
N THR A 43 5.52 1.51 -15.12
CA THR A 43 6.29 1.84 -16.31
C THR A 43 5.83 0.98 -17.48
N PRO A 44 5.74 1.54 -18.70
CA PRO A 44 5.35 0.76 -19.87
C PRO A 44 6.40 -0.31 -20.17
N VAL A 45 5.96 -1.56 -20.34
CA VAL A 45 6.82 -2.67 -20.75
C VAL A 45 7.41 -2.36 -22.12
N LYS A 46 8.74 -2.23 -22.17
CA LYS A 46 9.50 -1.95 -23.38
C LYS A 46 10.68 -2.92 -23.45
N ALA A 47 11.18 -3.16 -24.66
CA ALA A 47 12.40 -3.92 -24.84
C ALA A 47 13.55 -3.30 -24.02
N VAL A 48 14.28 -4.13 -23.27
CA VAL A 48 15.40 -3.70 -22.43
C VAL A 48 16.47 -3.09 -23.34
N LYS A 49 16.87 -1.86 -23.02
CA LYS A 49 17.98 -1.16 -23.69
C LYS A 49 19.20 -1.19 -22.78
N LYS A 50 20.40 -1.19 -23.37
CA LYS A 50 21.64 -1.07 -22.60
C LYS A 50 21.75 0.37 -22.07
N GLY A 51 21.66 0.52 -20.75
CA GLY A 51 21.60 1.82 -20.10
C GLY A 51 20.23 2.49 -20.20
N GLY A 52 20.06 3.59 -19.47
CA GLY A 52 18.83 4.37 -19.45
C GLY A 52 18.70 5.21 -18.19
N THR A 53 17.73 6.12 -18.20
CA THR A 53 17.33 6.89 -17.03
C THR A 53 15.88 6.56 -16.72
N LEU A 54 15.61 6.21 -15.48
CA LEU A 54 14.25 6.04 -14.96
C LEU A 54 13.90 7.28 -14.14
N SER A 55 12.76 7.91 -14.44
CA SER A 55 12.17 8.93 -13.59
C SER A 55 11.00 8.31 -12.83
N TYR A 56 11.09 8.35 -11.51
CA TYR A 56 10.08 7.86 -10.57
C TYR A 56 9.71 9.00 -9.62
N ALA A 57 8.49 8.97 -9.09
CA ALA A 57 8.01 9.90 -8.07
C ALA A 57 7.19 9.11 -7.04
N GLU A 58 7.40 9.44 -5.78
CA GLU A 58 6.61 8.96 -4.65
C GLU A 58 5.69 10.10 -4.21
N GLU A 59 4.38 9.86 -4.20
CA GLU A 59 3.39 10.84 -3.78
C GLU A 59 3.29 10.85 -2.25
N THR A 60 3.62 11.99 -1.63
CA THR A 60 3.57 12.17 -0.17
C THR A 60 3.25 13.63 0.17
N ASP A 61 2.45 13.83 1.21
CA ASP A 61 2.15 15.16 1.77
C ASP A 61 3.28 15.70 2.65
N THR A 62 4.26 14.86 2.98
CA THR A 62 5.41 15.21 3.84
C THR A 62 6.73 14.95 3.13
N PRO A 63 7.73 15.85 3.25
CA PRO A 63 9.08 15.58 2.77
C PRO A 63 9.69 14.35 3.47
N PHE A 64 10.56 13.63 2.76
CA PHE A 64 11.41 12.62 3.37
C PHE A 64 12.41 13.27 4.34
N THR A 65 12.77 12.58 5.42
CA THR A 65 13.59 13.16 6.51
C THR A 65 15.09 13.07 6.24
N GLY A 66 15.51 12.22 5.30
CA GLY A 66 16.91 12.00 4.93
C GLY A 66 17.65 11.01 5.83
N ILE A 67 16.94 10.24 6.66
CA ILE A 67 17.55 9.24 7.54
C ILE A 67 17.64 7.90 6.80
N PHE A 68 18.79 7.63 6.20
CA PHE A 68 19.04 6.38 5.45
C PHE A 68 19.76 5.30 6.28
N ASN A 69 20.03 5.58 7.55
CA ASN A 69 20.63 4.61 8.44
C ASN A 69 19.54 3.64 8.94
N ASN A 70 19.70 2.35 8.68
CA ASN A 70 18.63 1.35 8.91
C ASN A 70 18.20 1.29 10.38
N GLU A 71 19.15 1.44 11.31
CA GLU A 71 18.88 1.38 12.75
C GLU A 71 18.12 2.60 13.27
N LEU A 72 18.13 3.71 12.53
CA LEU A 72 17.47 4.96 12.89
C LEU A 72 16.27 5.28 11.99
N SER A 73 16.08 4.52 10.91
CA SER A 73 14.99 4.72 9.97
C SER A 73 13.66 4.35 10.62
N THR A 74 12.74 5.31 10.59
CA THR A 74 11.35 5.14 11.08
C THR A 74 10.32 5.54 10.02
N SER A 75 10.79 5.92 8.83
CA SER A 75 10.01 6.52 7.76
C SER A 75 10.09 5.61 6.54
N ALA A 76 8.91 5.20 6.06
CA ALA A 76 8.80 4.40 4.84
C ALA A 76 9.34 5.18 3.62
N ILE A 77 9.02 6.48 3.54
CA ILE A 77 9.44 7.36 2.45
C ILE A 77 10.97 7.42 2.36
N ASP A 78 11.66 7.51 3.51
CA ASP A 78 13.14 7.49 3.52
C ASP A 78 13.70 6.16 3.03
N SER A 79 13.03 5.06 3.35
CA SER A 79 13.42 3.71 2.93
C SER A 79 13.19 3.52 1.42
N ASP A 80 12.07 3.99 0.89
CA ASP A 80 11.72 3.91 -0.54
C ASP A 80 12.67 4.76 -1.41
N VAL A 81 13.12 5.90 -0.89
CA VAL A 81 14.16 6.73 -1.54
C VAL A 81 15.54 6.06 -1.45
N ALA A 82 15.87 5.46 -0.30
CA ALA A 82 17.18 4.83 -0.07
C ALA A 82 17.37 3.48 -0.78
N GLN A 83 16.29 2.79 -1.17
CA GLN A 83 16.32 1.41 -1.69
C GLN A 83 17.30 1.18 -2.85
N PHE A 84 17.59 2.20 -3.66
CA PHE A 84 18.49 2.08 -4.81
C PHE A 84 19.98 2.04 -4.42
N GLY A 85 20.32 2.51 -3.22
CA GLY A 85 21.67 2.47 -2.66
C GLY A 85 21.78 1.60 -1.41
N ASN A 86 20.66 1.13 -0.86
CA ASN A 86 20.58 0.32 0.35
C ASN A 86 19.95 -1.03 0.02
N GLU A 87 20.80 -1.97 -0.40
CA GLU A 87 20.38 -3.29 -0.86
C GLU A 87 20.25 -4.30 0.29
N SER A 88 19.20 -5.11 0.26
CA SER A 88 19.03 -6.24 1.18
C SER A 88 19.92 -7.41 0.79
N LEU A 89 20.35 -8.22 1.77
CA LEU A 89 21.14 -9.43 1.51
C LEU A 89 20.38 -10.47 0.68
N PHE A 90 19.07 -10.57 0.88
CA PHE A 90 18.21 -11.53 0.19
C PHE A 90 17.24 -10.77 -0.71
N ASP A 91 17.03 -11.28 -1.91
CA ASP A 91 16.00 -10.80 -2.82
C ASP A 91 14.71 -11.60 -2.64
N VAL A 92 13.57 -11.00 -2.98
CA VAL A 92 12.24 -11.61 -2.89
C VAL A 92 11.50 -11.51 -4.22
N ASP A 93 10.61 -12.48 -4.50
CA ASP A 93 9.69 -12.38 -5.63
C ASP A 93 8.45 -11.54 -5.31
N ASP A 94 7.55 -11.40 -6.30
CA ASP A 94 6.29 -10.65 -6.17
C ASP A 94 5.32 -11.23 -5.11
N SER A 95 5.60 -12.44 -4.61
CA SER A 95 4.87 -13.09 -3.51
C SER A 95 5.64 -13.03 -2.18
N TYR A 96 6.67 -12.17 -2.09
CA TYR A 96 7.54 -12.00 -0.93
C TYR A 96 8.31 -13.28 -0.53
N LYS A 97 8.50 -14.23 -1.45
CA LYS A 97 9.33 -15.41 -1.20
C LYS A 97 10.77 -15.10 -1.50
N ILE A 98 11.66 -15.47 -0.58
CA ILE A 98 13.10 -15.35 -0.79
C ILE A 98 13.51 -16.15 -2.03
N ASN A 99 14.26 -15.51 -2.91
CA ASN A 99 14.81 -16.10 -4.11
C ASN A 99 16.35 -16.05 -4.09
N SER A 100 17.01 -16.55 -5.14
CA SER A 100 18.47 -16.65 -5.22
C SER A 100 19.13 -15.56 -6.10
N LYS A 101 18.46 -14.42 -6.31
CA LYS A 101 18.97 -13.31 -7.13
C LYS A 101 19.65 -12.21 -6.32
N GLY A 102 19.49 -12.21 -5.00
CA GLY A 102 20.14 -11.26 -4.10
C GLY A 102 21.62 -11.58 -3.86
N PRO A 103 22.35 -10.71 -3.13
CA PRO A 103 23.75 -10.92 -2.74
C PRO A 103 24.01 -12.23 -1.98
N ALA A 104 23.01 -12.71 -1.24
CA ALA A 104 23.03 -13.95 -0.48
C ALA A 104 21.89 -14.89 -0.91
N THR A 105 22.11 -16.20 -0.73
CA THR A 105 21.17 -17.26 -1.12
C THR A 105 20.89 -18.21 0.05
N PHE A 106 19.63 -18.61 0.24
CA PHE A 106 19.29 -19.74 1.12
C PHE A 106 19.58 -21.08 0.43
N LYS A 107 20.01 -22.07 1.20
CA LYS A 107 20.39 -23.42 0.75
C LYS A 107 19.53 -24.47 1.42
#